data_AF-A0A381IBK2-F1
#
_entry.id   AF-A0A381IBK2-F1
#
_cell.length_a   1.000
_cell.length_b   1.000
_cell.length_c   1.000
_cell.angle_alpha   90.00
_cell.angle_beta   90.00
_cell.angle_gamma   90.00
#
_symmetry.space_group_name_H-M   'P 1'
#
loop_
_entity.id
_entity.type
_entity.pdbx_description
1 polymer ?
#
loop_
_entity_poly.entity_id
_entity_poly.type
_entity_poly.pdbx_seq_one_letter_code
_entity_poly.pdbx_strand_id
1 'polypeptide(L)'
;MNTSKNKYNIAREAIAIKRDMFLNPPKGFLGYKGFEKFIKELPQWNTELDKDDYDKILTNMVMFFGTVPTIPNAIKGIKEPDTVQFKGGFDKMSRMLNSIGEEYKNDSFIQVADIFDKTAIIIEKISNIIIDYLTQTCDDTEQLPLLFSEVLEHMKTGYLILDV
;
A
#
# COMPACT_ATOMS: atom_id res chain seq x y z
N MET A 1 17.31 -15.00 -31.97
CA MET A 1 16.79 -16.01 -31.03
C MET A 1 16.15 -15.26 -29.87
N ASN A 2 14.82 -15.33 -29.73
CA ASN A 2 14.11 -14.70 -28.63
C ASN A 2 14.12 -15.71 -27.48
N THR A 3 15.11 -15.63 -26.59
CA THR A 3 15.21 -16.53 -25.43
C THR A 3 13.98 -16.25 -24.56
N SER A 4 13.06 -17.21 -24.48
CA SER A 4 11.88 -17.09 -23.62
C SER A 4 12.34 -16.78 -22.20
N LYS A 5 11.96 -15.62 -21.66
CA LYS A 5 12.29 -15.25 -20.28
C LYS A 5 11.54 -16.19 -19.35
N ASN A 6 12.26 -16.81 -18.42
CA ASN A 6 11.64 -17.62 -17.38
C ASN A 6 10.91 -16.72 -16.36
N LYS A 7 10.09 -17.34 -15.50
CA LYS A 7 9.32 -16.67 -14.44
C LYS A 7 10.19 -15.74 -13.58
N TYR A 8 11.40 -16.20 -13.21
CA TYR A 8 12.33 -15.42 -12.40
C TYR A 8 12.79 -14.14 -13.07
N ASN A 9 13.19 -14.21 -14.35
CA ASN A 9 13.64 -13.05 -15.12
C ASN A 9 12.50 -12.03 -15.29
N ILE A 10 11.29 -12.50 -15.58
CA ILE A 10 10.10 -11.64 -15.69
C ILE A 10 9.82 -10.93 -14.36
N ALA A 11 9.88 -11.66 -13.25
CA ALA A 11 9.65 -11.09 -11.92
C ALA A 11 10.71 -10.07 -11.54
N ARG A 12 12.01 -10.39 -11.71
CA ARG A 12 13.10 -9.45 -11.44
C ARG A 12 12.97 -8.15 -12.21
N GLU A 13 12.68 -8.22 -13.51
CA GLU A 13 12.50 -7.01 -14.34
C GLU A 13 11.32 -6.17 -13.89
N ALA A 14 10.16 -6.79 -13.63
CA ALA A 14 8.98 -6.08 -13.14
C ALA A 14 9.23 -5.43 -11.76
N ILE A 15 9.92 -6.12 -10.87
CA ILE A 15 10.27 -5.61 -9.53
C ILE A 15 11.29 -4.48 -9.66
N ALA A 16 12.30 -4.59 -10.52
CA ALA A 16 13.28 -3.55 -10.79
C ALA A 16 12.61 -2.26 -11.31
N ILE A 17 11.67 -2.38 -12.25
CA ILE A 17 10.89 -1.24 -12.74
C ILE A 17 10.09 -0.61 -11.60
N LYS A 18 9.38 -1.41 -10.79
CA LYS A 18 8.58 -0.90 -9.67
C LYS A 18 9.44 -0.20 -8.61
N ARG A 19 10.61 -0.77 -8.30
CA ARG A 19 11.63 -0.20 -7.41
C ARG A 19 12.11 1.15 -7.93
N ASP A 20 12.51 1.22 -9.20
CA ASP A 20 13.03 2.44 -9.79
C ASP A 20 11.96 3.54 -9.89
N MET A 21 10.73 3.20 -10.29
CA MET A 21 9.61 4.14 -10.29
C MET A 21 9.32 4.71 -8.89
N PHE A 22 9.55 3.91 -7.84
CA PHE A 22 9.33 4.37 -6.47
C PHE A 22 10.50 5.20 -5.93
N LEU A 23 11.75 4.74 -6.09
CA LEU A 23 12.96 5.36 -5.53
C LEU A 23 13.54 6.48 -6.40
N ASN A 24 13.36 6.42 -7.72
CA ASN A 24 13.85 7.39 -8.69
C ASN A 24 12.70 7.92 -9.56
N PRO A 25 11.62 8.48 -8.95
CA PRO A 25 10.43 8.86 -9.69
C PRO A 25 10.75 9.97 -10.71
N PRO A 26 10.20 9.91 -11.94
CA PRO A 26 10.48 10.90 -12.99
C PRO A 26 9.88 12.28 -12.69
N LYS A 27 8.93 12.36 -11.76
CA LYS A 27 8.27 13.60 -11.31
C LYS A 27 8.15 13.59 -9.79
N GLY A 28 8.26 14.76 -9.16
CA GLY A 28 8.27 14.88 -7.69
C GLY A 28 6.99 14.46 -6.96
N PHE A 29 5.86 14.35 -7.65
CA PHE A 29 4.59 13.87 -7.07
C PHE A 29 4.41 12.34 -7.18
N LEU A 30 5.38 11.62 -7.75
CA LEU A 30 5.35 10.17 -7.88
C LEU A 30 6.32 9.53 -6.87
N GLY A 31 6.18 8.22 -6.68
CA GLY A 31 7.08 7.42 -5.84
C GLY A 31 7.16 7.93 -4.40
N TYR A 32 8.33 7.76 -3.78
CA TYR A 32 8.53 8.13 -2.37
C TYR A 32 8.32 9.63 -2.12
N LYS A 33 8.73 10.51 -3.06
CA LYS A 33 8.58 11.98 -2.93
C LYS A 33 7.12 12.40 -2.92
N GLY A 34 6.30 11.79 -3.78
CA GLY A 34 4.86 11.99 -3.78
C GLY A 34 4.22 11.53 -2.48
N PHE A 35 4.67 10.38 -1.95
CA PHE A 35 4.19 9.85 -0.68
C PHE A 35 4.59 10.76 0.50
N GLU A 36 5.82 11.26 0.55
CA GLU A 36 6.27 12.23 1.56
C GLU A 36 5.43 13.50 1.54
N LYS A 37 5.14 14.02 0.34
CA LYS A 37 4.27 15.17 0.17
C LYS A 37 2.86 14.88 0.70
N PHE A 38 2.29 13.74 0.32
CA PHE A 38 0.98 13.30 0.81
C PHE A 38 0.93 13.23 2.35
N ILE A 39 1.90 12.58 2.99
CA ILE A 39 1.98 12.46 4.45
C ILE A 39 2.03 13.84 5.12
N LYS A 40 2.78 14.78 4.53
CA LYS A 40 2.92 16.14 5.05
C LYS A 40 1.62 16.95 4.95
N GLU A 41 0.86 16.76 3.88
CA GLU A 41 -0.39 17.50 3.61
C GLU A 41 -1.60 16.90 4.34
N LEU A 42 -1.57 15.58 4.62
CA LEU A 42 -2.69 14.86 5.24
C LEU A 42 -3.26 15.50 6.53
N PRO A 43 -2.45 16.01 7.48
CA PRO A 43 -2.98 16.67 8.68
C PRO A 43 -3.70 18.00 8.41
N GLN A 44 -3.46 18.62 7.24
CA GLN A 44 -4.03 19.93 6.89
C GLN A 44 -5.40 19.78 6.22
N TRP A 45 -5.66 18.63 5.60
CA TRP A 45 -6.86 18.38 4.80
C TRP A 45 -8.17 18.54 5.58
N ASN A 46 -8.21 18.19 6.86
CA ASN A 46 -9.41 18.37 7.68
C ASN A 46 -9.77 19.85 7.94
N THR A 47 -8.84 20.78 7.69
CA THR A 47 -9.06 22.22 7.82
C THR A 47 -9.14 22.93 6.46
N GLU A 48 -8.50 22.38 5.43
CA GLU A 48 -8.45 22.95 4.08
C GLU A 48 -9.59 22.48 3.17
N LEU A 49 -10.14 21.29 3.44
CA LEU A 49 -11.25 20.72 2.68
C LEU A 49 -12.56 20.85 3.46
N ASP A 50 -13.66 20.97 2.73
CA ASP A 50 -14.95 20.69 3.34
C ASP A 50 -15.07 19.19 3.65
N LYS A 51 -16.04 18.87 4.52
CA LYS A 51 -16.23 17.50 5.00
C LYS A 51 -16.54 16.53 3.87
N ASP A 52 -17.34 16.94 2.90
CA ASP A 52 -17.79 16.04 1.82
C ASP A 52 -16.61 15.64 0.92
N ASP A 53 -15.72 16.60 0.62
CA ASP A 53 -14.49 16.35 -0.13
C ASP A 53 -13.50 15.49 0.65
N TYR A 54 -13.32 15.74 1.96
CA TYR A 54 -12.47 14.91 2.82
C TYR A 54 -12.98 13.46 2.89
N ASP A 55 -14.27 13.27 3.14
CA ASP A 55 -14.92 11.96 3.21
C ASP A 55 -14.78 11.20 1.88
N LYS A 56 -14.90 11.91 0.75
CA LYS A 56 -14.74 11.33 -0.59
C LYS A 56 -13.31 10.88 -0.86
N ILE A 57 -12.31 11.65 -0.44
CA ILE A 57 -10.89 11.26 -0.58
C ILE A 57 -10.62 10.00 0.24
N LEU A 58 -11.05 9.97 1.51
CA LEU A 58 -10.87 8.80 2.38
C LEU A 58 -11.60 7.56 1.84
N THR A 59 -12.82 7.74 1.33
CA THR A 59 -13.59 6.67 0.67
C THR A 59 -12.84 6.10 -0.53
N ASN A 60 -12.24 6.96 -1.36
CA ASN A 60 -11.45 6.52 -2.50
C ASN A 60 -10.19 5.78 -2.06
N MET A 61 -9.50 6.23 -1.01
CA MET A 61 -8.32 5.52 -0.50
C MET A 61 -8.67 4.09 -0.10
N VAL A 62 -9.67 3.90 0.76
CA VAL A 62 -10.04 2.57 1.22
C VAL A 62 -10.57 1.71 0.06
N MET A 63 -11.29 2.31 -0.90
CA MET A 63 -11.73 1.61 -2.11
C MET A 63 -10.54 0.98 -2.85
N PHE A 64 -9.44 1.73 -3.03
CA PHE A 64 -8.25 1.25 -3.73
C PHE A 64 -7.30 0.41 -2.87
N PHE A 65 -7.49 0.35 -1.55
CA PHE A 65 -6.78 -0.60 -0.68
C PHE A 65 -7.33 -2.02 -0.77
N GLY A 66 -8.55 -2.18 -1.29
CA GLY A 66 -9.16 -3.48 -1.56
C GLY A 66 -8.33 -4.31 -2.55
N THR A 67 -8.34 -5.63 -2.36
CA THR A 67 -7.80 -6.61 -3.32
C THR A 67 -8.29 -6.35 -4.76
N VAL A 68 -9.52 -5.87 -4.89
CA VAL A 68 -10.11 -5.23 -6.08
C VAL A 68 -10.72 -3.90 -5.63
N PRO A 69 -10.79 -2.87 -6.50
CA PRO A 69 -11.45 -1.62 -6.13
C PRO A 69 -12.91 -1.85 -5.72
N THR A 70 -13.22 -1.67 -4.45
CA THR A 70 -14.59 -1.79 -3.91
C THR A 70 -14.72 -1.01 -2.62
N ILE A 71 -15.87 -0.37 -2.40
CA ILE A 71 -16.17 0.29 -1.14
C ILE A 71 -16.47 -0.79 -0.08
N PRO A 72 -15.87 -0.72 1.13
CA PRO A 72 -16.21 -1.59 2.26
C PRO A 72 -17.71 -1.69 2.54
N ASN A 73 -18.19 -2.87 2.92
CA ASN A 73 -19.59 -3.12 3.25
C ASN A 73 -20.10 -2.23 4.38
N ALA A 74 -19.27 -1.98 5.39
CA ALA A 74 -19.61 -1.11 6.53
C ALA A 74 -20.02 0.30 6.08
N ILE A 75 -19.27 0.89 5.13
CA ILE A 75 -19.57 2.22 4.57
C ILE A 75 -20.87 2.21 3.76
N LYS A 76 -21.23 1.08 3.16
CA LYS A 76 -22.51 0.89 2.45
C LYS A 76 -23.70 0.64 3.39
N GLY A 77 -23.48 0.52 4.71
CA GLY A 77 -24.49 0.12 5.69
C GLY A 77 -24.84 -1.38 5.68
N ILE A 78 -23.99 -2.21 5.08
CA ILE A 78 -24.13 -3.67 5.03
C ILE A 78 -23.46 -4.27 6.27
N LYS A 79 -24.15 -5.18 6.98
CA LYS A 79 -23.67 -5.73 8.26
C LYS A 79 -22.71 -6.90 8.08
N GLU A 80 -22.77 -7.56 6.93
CA GLU A 80 -21.93 -8.68 6.58
C GLU A 80 -20.48 -8.22 6.37
N PRO A 81 -19.49 -8.99 6.88
CA PRO A 81 -18.09 -8.66 6.67
C PRO A 81 -17.74 -8.68 5.18
N ASP A 82 -16.78 -7.83 4.79
CA ASP A 82 -16.25 -7.86 3.44
C ASP A 82 -15.59 -9.21 3.13
N THR A 83 -15.81 -9.70 1.91
CA THR A 83 -15.10 -10.89 1.40
C THR A 83 -13.69 -10.57 0.94
N VAL A 84 -13.37 -9.28 0.76
CA VAL A 84 -12.06 -8.79 0.33
C VAL A 84 -11.30 -8.22 1.51
N GLN A 85 -9.98 -8.31 1.44
CA GLN A 85 -9.09 -7.65 2.40
C GLN A 85 -8.62 -6.31 1.85
N PHE A 86 -8.53 -5.31 2.74
CA PHE A 86 -8.10 -3.94 2.45
C PHE A 86 -6.64 -3.75 2.87
N LYS A 87 -5.72 -4.36 2.13
CA LYS A 87 -4.28 -4.46 2.45
C LYS A 87 -3.36 -3.73 1.48
N GLY A 88 -3.92 -2.94 0.56
CA GLY A 88 -3.14 -2.16 -0.41
C GLY A 88 -2.34 -3.01 -1.41
N GLY A 89 -2.64 -4.32 -1.50
CA GLY A 89 -1.91 -5.28 -2.33
C GLY A 89 -0.53 -5.68 -1.80
N PHE A 90 -0.12 -5.23 -0.62
CA PHE A 90 1.16 -5.61 -0.02
C PHE A 90 1.19 -7.09 0.37
N ASP A 91 0.06 -7.65 0.80
CA ASP A 91 -0.13 -9.08 1.08
C ASP A 91 0.14 -9.95 -0.17
N LYS A 92 -0.29 -9.48 -1.35
CA LYS A 92 -0.07 -10.17 -2.61
C LYS A 92 1.39 -10.06 -3.05
N MET A 93 1.97 -8.87 -2.89
CA MET A 93 3.39 -8.64 -3.19
C MET A 93 4.28 -9.50 -2.31
N SER A 94 3.98 -9.57 -1.00
CA SER A 94 4.68 -10.42 -0.04
C SER A 94 4.63 -11.89 -0.46
N ARG A 95 3.43 -12.45 -0.68
CA ARG A 95 3.27 -13.84 -1.11
C ARG A 95 4.02 -14.16 -2.40
N MET A 96 3.97 -13.25 -3.37
CA MET A 96 4.67 -13.42 -4.65
C MET A 96 6.20 -13.40 -4.47
N LEU A 97 6.73 -12.45 -3.71
CA LEU A 97 8.15 -12.37 -3.39
C LEU A 97 8.62 -13.60 -2.62
N ASN A 98 7.87 -14.05 -1.60
CA ASN A 98 8.23 -15.23 -0.84
C ASN A 98 8.25 -16.48 -1.72
N SER A 99 7.21 -16.70 -2.53
CA SER A 99 7.13 -17.86 -3.43
C SER A 99 8.30 -17.91 -4.42
N ILE A 100 8.66 -16.77 -5.03
CA ILE A 100 9.78 -16.71 -5.99
C ILE A 100 11.12 -16.80 -5.25
N GLY A 101 11.25 -16.17 -4.09
CA GLY A 101 12.44 -16.22 -3.25
C GLY A 101 12.77 -17.64 -2.79
N GLU A 102 11.77 -18.40 -2.32
CA GLU A 102 11.93 -19.80 -1.92
C GLU A 102 12.28 -20.72 -3.10
N GLU A 103 11.61 -20.53 -4.25
CA GLU A 103 11.80 -21.32 -5.47
C GLU A 103 13.22 -21.14 -6.04
N TYR A 104 13.72 -19.90 -6.07
CA TYR A 104 14.99 -19.55 -6.70
C TYR A 104 16.13 -19.23 -5.72
N LYS A 105 15.91 -19.43 -4.41
CA LYS A 105 16.88 -19.16 -3.32
C LYS A 105 17.40 -17.73 -3.33
N ASN A 106 16.48 -16.77 -3.46
CA ASN A 106 16.79 -15.35 -3.36
C ASN A 106 16.39 -14.82 -1.98
N ASP A 107 17.38 -14.66 -1.10
CA ASP A 107 17.17 -14.22 0.28
C ASP A 107 16.64 -12.78 0.37
N SER A 108 17.01 -11.89 -0.56
CA SER A 108 16.47 -10.52 -0.59
C SER A 108 14.97 -10.52 -0.82
N PHE A 109 14.45 -11.43 -1.66
CA PHE A 109 13.02 -11.54 -1.93
C PHE A 109 12.27 -12.04 -0.70
N ILE A 110 12.81 -13.04 -0.01
CA ILE A 110 12.22 -13.58 1.23
C ILE A 110 12.21 -12.51 2.32
N GLN A 111 13.30 -11.77 2.50
CA GLN A 111 13.39 -10.68 3.48
C GLN A 111 12.38 -9.57 3.18
N VAL A 112 12.25 -9.16 1.91
CA VAL A 112 11.32 -8.09 1.52
C VAL A 112 9.88 -8.56 1.57
N ALA A 113 9.62 -9.86 1.38
CA ALA A 113 8.30 -10.42 1.59
C ALA A 113 7.82 -10.24 3.04
N ASP A 114 8.67 -10.49 4.04
CA ASP A 114 8.34 -10.25 5.46
C ASP A 114 8.05 -8.77 5.75
N ILE A 115 8.85 -7.86 5.18
CA ILE A 115 8.62 -6.41 5.31
C ILE A 115 7.25 -6.03 4.73
N PHE A 116 6.91 -6.50 3.53
CA PHE A 116 5.64 -6.17 2.89
C PHE A 116 4.44 -6.85 3.56
N ASP A 117 4.62 -8.02 4.19
CA ASP A 117 3.55 -8.61 5.01
C ASP A 117 3.22 -7.71 6.22
N LYS A 118 4.25 -7.20 6.90
CA LYS A 118 4.09 -6.21 7.99
C LYS A 118 3.44 -4.92 7.49
N THR A 119 3.83 -4.42 6.31
CA THR A 119 3.18 -3.25 5.69
C THR A 119 1.70 -3.49 5.39
N ALA A 120 1.32 -4.70 4.98
CA ALA A 120 -0.06 -5.07 4.72
C ALA A 120 -0.94 -4.94 5.98
N ILE A 121 -0.40 -5.30 7.15
CA ILE A 121 -1.08 -5.15 8.45
C ILE A 121 -1.29 -3.66 8.78
N ILE A 122 -0.30 -2.80 8.50
CA ILE A 122 -0.42 -1.35 8.73
C ILE A 122 -1.50 -0.74 7.81
N ILE A 123 -1.55 -1.14 6.54
CA ILE A 123 -2.59 -0.67 5.60
C ILE A 123 -3.99 -1.16 6.02
N GLU A 124 -4.10 -2.37 6.56
CA GLU A 124 -5.37 -2.86 7.13
C GLU A 124 -5.81 -2.00 8.32
N LYS A 125 -4.88 -1.63 9.21
CA LYS A 125 -5.16 -0.71 10.31
C LYS A 125 -5.61 0.67 9.81
N ILE A 126 -4.92 1.24 8.82
CA ILE A 126 -5.30 2.50 8.16
C ILE A 126 -6.72 2.40 7.59
N SER A 127 -7.03 1.30 6.91
CA SER A 127 -8.34 1.06 6.30
C SER A 127 -9.44 1.04 7.36
N ASN A 128 -9.21 0.38 8.49
CA ASN A 128 -10.17 0.33 9.60
C ASN A 128 -10.41 1.71 10.21
N ILE A 129 -9.36 2.51 10.46
CA ILE A 129 -9.50 3.89 10.96
C ILE A 129 -10.37 4.72 10.02
N ILE A 130 -10.14 4.63 8.71
CA ILE A 130 -10.92 5.33 7.70
C ILE A 130 -12.39 4.86 7.71
N ILE A 131 -12.63 3.55 7.80
CA ILE A 131 -13.99 2.99 7.86
C ILE A 131 -14.72 3.45 9.11
N ASP A 132 -14.06 3.42 10.28
CA ASP A 132 -14.65 3.84 11.55
C ASP A 132 -15.02 5.33 11.52
N TYR A 133 -14.16 6.17 10.93
CA TYR A 133 -14.44 7.59 10.71
C TYR A 133 -15.66 7.81 9.82
N LEU A 134 -15.67 7.18 8.63
CA LEU A 134 -16.73 7.34 7.63
C LEU A 134 -18.08 6.77 8.11
N THR A 135 -18.06 5.80 9.02
CA THR A 135 -19.26 5.22 9.65
C THR A 135 -19.66 5.90 10.95
N GLN A 136 -18.93 6.95 11.36
CA GLN A 136 -19.17 7.70 12.60
C GLN A 136 -19.06 6.85 13.88
N THR A 137 -18.28 5.76 13.81
CA THR A 137 -18.06 4.84 14.94
C THR A 137 -16.98 5.39 15.88
N CYS A 138 -15.87 5.87 15.31
CA CYS A 138 -14.74 6.45 16.04
C CYS A 138 -13.94 7.34 15.08
N ASP A 139 -13.35 8.44 15.58
CA ASP A 139 -12.46 9.29 14.80
C ASP A 139 -11.05 9.24 15.39
N ASP A 140 -10.22 8.40 14.77
CA ASP A 140 -8.79 8.23 15.05
C ASP A 140 -7.95 8.71 13.84
N THR A 141 -8.50 9.59 12.99
CA THR A 141 -7.86 10.00 11.73
C THR A 141 -6.55 10.76 11.94
N GLU A 142 -6.30 11.31 13.13
CA GLU A 142 -5.01 11.90 13.53
C GLU A 142 -3.85 10.90 13.56
N GLN A 143 -4.13 9.59 13.64
CA GLN A 143 -3.11 8.54 13.57
C GLN A 143 -2.62 8.27 12.14
N LEU A 144 -3.39 8.66 11.12
CA LEU A 144 -3.09 8.33 9.72
C LEU A 144 -1.70 8.80 9.25
N PRO A 145 -1.23 10.03 9.54
CA PRO A 145 0.09 10.49 9.10
C PRO A 145 1.23 9.63 9.66
N LEU A 146 1.13 9.19 10.91
CA LEU A 146 2.12 8.31 11.53
C LEU A 146 2.15 6.94 10.84
N LEU A 147 0.98 6.33 10.65
CA LEU A 147 0.86 5.01 10.02
C LEU A 147 1.35 5.03 8.56
N PHE A 148 1.02 6.07 7.80
CA PHE A 148 1.53 6.23 6.44
C PHE A 148 3.04 6.49 6.41
N SER A 149 3.60 7.13 7.43
CA SER A 149 5.06 7.27 7.58
C SER A 149 5.73 5.91 7.77
N GLU A 150 5.16 5.03 8.60
CA GLU A 150 5.64 3.65 8.76
C GLU A 150 5.56 2.86 7.45
N VAL A 151 4.46 2.99 6.70
CA VAL A 151 4.32 2.38 5.37
C VAL A 151 5.44 2.86 4.43
N LEU A 152 5.69 4.17 4.38
CA LEU A 152 6.73 4.76 3.54
C LEU A 152 8.12 4.22 3.90
N GLU A 153 8.45 4.15 5.19
CA GLU A 153 9.74 3.63 5.64
C GLU A 153 9.90 2.15 5.27
N HIS A 154 8.88 1.31 5.50
CA HIS A 154 8.91 -0.08 5.04
C HIS A 154 9.09 -0.20 3.53
N MET A 155 8.40 0.63 2.74
CA MET A 155 8.57 0.64 1.28
C MET A 155 10.00 1.01 0.89
N LYS A 156 10.57 2.09 1.45
CA LYS A 156 11.95 2.50 1.18
C LYS A 156 12.92 1.38 1.55
N THR A 157 12.83 0.83 2.76
CA THR A 157 13.69 -0.26 3.22
C THR A 157 13.56 -1.49 2.31
N GLY A 158 12.33 -1.93 2.02
CA GLY A 158 12.10 -3.09 1.16
C GLY A 158 12.68 -2.91 -0.24
N TYR A 159 12.45 -1.76 -0.88
CA TYR A 159 13.00 -1.47 -2.21
C TYR A 159 14.52 -1.26 -2.24
N LEU A 160 15.15 -0.87 -1.13
CA LEU A 160 16.61 -0.77 -1.04
C LEU A 160 17.28 -2.13 -0.86
N ILE A 161 16.61 -3.08 -0.20
CA ILE A 161 17.12 -4.45 0.02
C ILE A 161 17.03 -5.31 -1.25
N LEU A 162 16.01 -5.10 -2.08
CA LEU A 162 15.78 -5.91 -3.29
C LEU A 162 17.01 -5.97 -4.21
N ASP A 163 17.58 -7.16 -4.36
CA ASP A 163 18.62 -7.47 -5.34
C ASP A 163 17.98 -7.85 -6.68
N VAL A 164 17.71 -6.83 -7.49
CA VAL A 164 17.01 -6.93 -8.78
C VAL A 164 17.74 -6.25 -9.91
#